data_AF-A0A2I2GKC0-F1
#
_entry.id   AF-A0A2I2GKC0-F1
#
_cell.length_a   1.000
_cell.length_b   1.000
_cell.length_c   1.000
_cell.angle_alpha   90.00
_cell.angle_beta   90.00
_cell.angle_gamma   90.00
#
_symmetry.space_group_name_H-M   'P 1'
#
loop_
_entity.id
_entity.type
_entity.pdbx_description
1 polymer ?
#
loop_
_entity_poly.entity_id
_entity_poly.type
_entity_poly.pdbx_seq_one_letter_code
_entity_poly.pdbx_strand_id
1 'polypeptide(L)'
;MFPILAFIIISLATAIQNGYDYIIMGGGTGGLVVANRLSEDPNVSVPWNRDPNGGRVRGFTVHPATIEAGEYVRSDAARAYYWPVLFRMNLHVMCNTTGDRIIWEEREGDDLVAVGVEVRDENGSRVIHVKREVILAAGVFRSPVILQLLGVGNRRILEKHGITTRIDLPTVGENLQEQINNSMAVSTHEKISGSRSTAYVSASDIFGEEVGGIANSLAAKLPQYARQAAKANGDTNTTNLECLFNIQYDLIFNKSVPIAEFRVNPGNKAKTAGYWGLLPFSRGNVHIASADPTERPIINPNYGVVDFDIEFQVAMAKFVRQMFHSRPLNGLVASESHPGYDRIPEESPDDIWREWIRNEYLTNYHPIGTLAMMPRSMGGVVDHRLKVYGTRNVRVVDASIHPIQLCGHPTSSIYAIGEMVSDFIKAEWVKERADCRDE
;
A
#
# COMPACT_ATOMS: atom_id res chain seq x y z
N MET A 1 -58.26 -30.69 -19.69
CA MET A 1 -57.42 -30.35 -20.85
C MET A 1 -56.06 -29.91 -20.30
N PHE A 2 -55.08 -30.82 -20.28
CA PHE A 2 -53.65 -30.52 -20.10
C PHE A 2 -53.16 -29.63 -21.29
N PRO A 3 -51.97 -28.97 -21.30
CA PRO A 3 -50.80 -29.22 -20.45
C PRO A 3 -49.95 -28.00 -20.00
N ILE A 4 -49.10 -28.23 -19.00
CA ILE A 4 -47.66 -27.92 -18.94
C ILE A 4 -47.25 -26.47 -19.29
N LEU A 5 -46.89 -25.69 -18.26
CA LEU A 5 -46.01 -24.54 -18.38
C LEU A 5 -44.61 -25.06 -18.76
N ALA A 6 -44.36 -25.17 -20.07
CA ALA A 6 -43.05 -25.44 -20.61
C ALA A 6 -42.17 -24.21 -20.37
N PHE A 7 -41.06 -24.44 -19.66
CA PHE A 7 -39.89 -23.57 -19.69
C PHE A 7 -39.54 -23.28 -21.14
N ILE A 8 -39.89 -22.08 -21.62
CA ILE A 8 -39.28 -21.51 -22.81
C ILE A 8 -38.02 -20.82 -22.32
N ILE A 9 -36.97 -21.63 -22.19
CA ILE A 9 -35.60 -21.17 -22.31
C ILE A 9 -35.46 -20.75 -23.77
N ILE A 10 -35.78 -19.49 -24.07
CA ILE A 10 -35.16 -18.84 -25.23
C ILE A 10 -33.73 -18.54 -24.79
N SER A 11 -32.89 -19.53 -25.03
CA SER A 11 -31.46 -19.36 -25.21
C SER A 11 -31.28 -18.44 -26.43
N LEU A 12 -31.34 -17.14 -26.18
CA LEU A 12 -30.44 -16.22 -26.85
C LEU A 12 -29.21 -16.16 -25.98
N ALA A 13 -28.43 -17.25 -26.02
CA ALA A 13 -27.01 -17.21 -25.70
C ALA A 13 -26.32 -16.35 -26.76
N THR A 14 -26.59 -15.04 -26.75
CA THR A 14 -25.58 -14.07 -27.13
C THR A 14 -24.44 -14.28 -26.16
N ALA A 15 -23.26 -14.62 -26.69
CA ALA A 15 -22.09 -14.93 -25.88
C ALA A 15 -21.94 -13.87 -24.78
N ILE A 16 -22.18 -14.27 -23.53
CA ILE A 16 -21.87 -13.44 -22.39
C ILE A 16 -20.35 -13.33 -22.38
N GLN A 17 -19.84 -12.13 -22.63
CA GLN A 17 -18.45 -11.84 -22.34
C GLN A 17 -18.28 -11.84 -20.81
N ASN A 18 -17.08 -12.17 -20.33
CA ASN A 18 -16.79 -12.23 -18.88
C ASN A 18 -16.88 -10.86 -18.16
N GLY A 19 -17.34 -9.80 -18.84
CA GLY A 19 -17.55 -8.47 -18.29
C GLY A 19 -18.38 -7.60 -19.23
N TYR A 20 -19.09 -6.65 -18.62
CA TYR A 20 -19.82 -5.57 -19.27
C TYR A 20 -19.55 -4.28 -18.51
N ASP A 21 -19.63 -3.14 -19.20
CA ASP A 21 -19.34 -1.83 -18.60
C ASP A 21 -20.46 -1.37 -17.66
N TYR A 22 -21.70 -1.79 -17.95
CA TYR A 22 -22.87 -1.53 -17.12
C TYR A 22 -23.82 -2.75 -17.10
N ILE A 23 -24.37 -3.09 -15.93
CA ILE A 23 -25.43 -4.09 -15.75
C ILE A 23 -26.60 -3.43 -15.03
N ILE A 24 -27.80 -3.52 -15.62
CA ILE A 24 -29.00 -2.87 -15.09
C ILE A 24 -29.96 -3.93 -14.54
N MET A 25 -30.24 -3.87 -13.24
CA MET A 25 -31.16 -4.79 -12.57
C MET A 25 -32.51 -4.10 -12.30
N GLY A 26 -33.48 -4.37 -13.17
CA GLY A 26 -34.86 -3.88 -13.11
C GLY A 26 -35.31 -3.20 -14.41
N GLY A 27 -36.21 -3.83 -15.17
CA GLY A 27 -36.65 -3.41 -16.52
C GLY A 27 -37.85 -2.45 -16.58
N GLY A 28 -38.07 -1.67 -15.51
CA GLY A 28 -39.14 -0.66 -15.47
C GLY A 28 -38.78 0.63 -16.22
N THR A 29 -39.68 1.61 -16.23
CA THR A 29 -39.54 2.87 -16.99
C THR A 29 -38.23 3.62 -16.69
N GLY A 30 -37.76 3.61 -15.44
CA GLY A 30 -36.47 4.20 -15.08
C GLY A 30 -35.26 3.38 -15.53
N GLY A 31 -35.34 2.04 -15.48
CA GLY A 31 -34.24 1.15 -15.89
C GLY A 31 -33.95 1.21 -17.39
N LEU A 32 -34.99 1.33 -18.22
CA LEU A 32 -34.85 1.43 -19.67
C LEU A 32 -34.29 2.79 -20.13
N VAL A 33 -34.55 3.88 -19.40
CA VAL A 33 -34.00 5.21 -19.70
C VAL A 33 -32.51 5.29 -19.37
N VAL A 34 -32.08 4.67 -18.26
CA VAL A 34 -30.67 4.60 -17.87
C VAL A 34 -29.87 3.71 -18.83
N ALA A 35 -30.46 2.60 -19.30
CA ALA A 35 -29.87 1.75 -20.33
C ALA A 35 -29.59 2.52 -21.63
N ASN A 36 -30.57 3.32 -22.08
CA ASN A 36 -30.49 4.08 -23.33
C ASN A 36 -29.40 5.18 -23.29
N ARG A 37 -29.12 5.78 -22.12
CA ARG A 37 -28.13 6.87 -21.99
C ARG A 37 -26.70 6.35 -21.81
N LEU A 38 -26.53 5.23 -21.12
CA LEU A 38 -25.20 4.66 -20.85
C LEU A 38 -24.58 3.99 -22.09
N SER A 39 -25.37 3.64 -23.10
CA SER A 39 -24.87 3.13 -24.38
C SER A 39 -24.51 4.22 -25.41
N GLU A 40 -24.53 5.51 -25.05
CA GLU A 40 -24.24 6.64 -25.96
C GLU A 40 -22.73 6.88 -26.18
N ASP A 41 -21.84 6.31 -25.36
CA ASP A 41 -20.37 6.41 -25.50
C ASP A 41 -19.77 5.04 -25.93
N PRO A 42 -19.25 4.90 -27.16
CA PRO A 42 -18.83 3.61 -27.70
C PRO A 42 -17.35 3.24 -27.50
N ASN A 43 -16.49 4.09 -26.91
CA ASN A 43 -15.03 3.90 -27.00
C ASN A 43 -14.24 3.92 -25.69
N VAL A 44 -14.81 4.26 -24.55
CA VAL A 44 -14.10 4.19 -23.26
C VAL A 44 -15.04 3.73 -22.16
N SER A 45 -14.73 2.59 -21.57
CA SER A 45 -15.35 2.15 -20.33
C SER A 45 -14.32 2.01 -19.22
N VAL A 46 -14.54 2.71 -18.12
CA VAL A 46 -13.85 2.43 -16.87
C VAL A 46 -14.72 1.45 -16.10
N PRO A 47 -14.27 0.20 -15.88
CA PRO A 47 -15.12 -0.80 -15.24
C PRO A 47 -15.49 -0.35 -13.83
N TRP A 48 -16.76 -0.48 -13.47
CA TRP A 48 -17.18 -0.34 -12.08
C TRP A 48 -16.49 -1.42 -11.24
N ASN A 49 -15.70 -1.01 -10.26
CA ASN A 49 -15.09 -1.89 -9.29
C ASN A 49 -15.94 -1.95 -8.02
N ARG A 50 -16.63 -3.09 -7.84
CA ARG A 50 -17.48 -3.32 -6.67
C ARG A 50 -16.69 -3.45 -5.37
N ASP A 51 -15.48 -4.01 -5.43
CA ASP A 51 -14.65 -4.23 -4.25
C ASP A 51 -13.15 -4.04 -4.59
N PRO A 52 -12.61 -2.82 -4.39
CA PRO A 52 -11.18 -2.57 -4.61
C PRO A 52 -10.27 -3.32 -3.65
N ASN A 53 -10.80 -3.95 -2.58
CA ASN A 53 -10.02 -4.76 -1.65
C ASN A 53 -9.91 -6.23 -2.09
N GLY A 54 -10.65 -6.66 -3.11
CA GLY A 54 -10.66 -8.05 -3.59
C GLY A 54 -9.45 -8.47 -4.43
N GLY A 55 -8.38 -7.68 -4.46
CA GLY A 55 -7.14 -7.96 -5.21
C GLY A 55 -7.16 -7.56 -6.69
N ARG A 56 -8.29 -7.07 -7.22
CA ARG A 56 -8.39 -6.44 -8.55
C ARG A 56 -8.82 -4.99 -8.38
N VAL A 57 -7.85 -4.08 -8.41
CA VAL A 57 -8.07 -2.70 -7.94
C VAL A 57 -8.56 -1.75 -9.05
N ARG A 58 -8.22 -2.01 -10.33
CA ARG A 58 -8.56 -1.16 -11.48
C ARG A 58 -10.07 -0.87 -11.56
N GLY A 59 -10.41 0.38 -11.84
CA GLY A 59 -11.79 0.79 -12.08
C GLY A 59 -12.24 1.95 -11.22
N PHE A 60 -13.52 2.29 -11.35
CA PHE A 60 -14.18 3.34 -10.58
C PHE A 60 -15.00 2.73 -9.43
N THR A 61 -14.96 3.34 -8.26
CA THR A 61 -15.68 2.85 -7.08
C THR A 61 -16.14 3.99 -6.16
N VAL A 62 -17.13 3.70 -5.30
CA VAL A 62 -17.39 4.54 -4.13
C VAL A 62 -16.26 4.28 -3.15
N HIS A 63 -15.64 5.35 -2.64
CA HIS A 63 -14.45 5.24 -1.81
C HIS A 63 -14.66 4.24 -0.66
N PRO A 64 -13.87 3.15 -0.60
CA PRO A 64 -14.02 2.16 0.45
C PRO A 64 -13.71 2.80 1.80
N ALA A 65 -14.57 2.58 2.78
CA ALA A 65 -14.37 3.09 4.13
C ALA A 65 -14.53 1.96 5.13
N THR A 66 -13.60 1.88 6.09
CA THR A 66 -13.66 0.92 7.19
C THR A 66 -14.68 1.38 8.24
N ILE A 67 -15.97 1.23 7.92
CA ILE A 67 -17.11 1.69 8.71
C ILE A 67 -18.08 0.53 8.93
N GLU A 68 -18.56 0.37 10.15
CA GLU A 68 -19.68 -0.52 10.48
C GLU A 68 -20.99 0.13 9.99
N ALA A 69 -21.65 -0.46 9.01
CA ALA A 69 -22.77 0.17 8.31
C ALA A 69 -23.99 0.42 9.22
N GLY A 70 -24.23 -0.45 10.22
CA GLY A 70 -25.36 -0.31 11.15
C GLY A 70 -25.17 0.79 12.21
N GLU A 71 -23.91 1.05 12.59
CA GLU A 71 -23.57 1.92 13.73
C GLU A 71 -22.95 3.24 13.28
N TYR A 72 -22.57 3.37 12.00
CA TYR A 72 -21.85 4.52 11.44
C TYR A 72 -20.56 4.89 12.20
N VAL A 73 -19.92 3.89 12.83
CA VAL A 73 -18.64 4.04 13.53
C VAL A 73 -17.51 3.39 12.74
N ARG A 74 -16.30 3.88 12.94
CA ARG A 74 -15.09 3.25 12.39
C ARG A 74 -14.99 1.80 12.88
N SER A 75 -14.69 0.88 11.97
CA SER A 75 -14.37 -0.52 12.29
C SER A 75 -12.87 -0.74 12.33
N ASP A 76 -12.19 -0.14 13.31
CA ASP A 76 -10.75 -0.35 13.51
C ASP A 76 -10.43 -1.81 13.93
N ALA A 77 -9.15 -2.17 13.90
CA ALA A 77 -8.69 -3.52 14.18
C ALA A 77 -9.09 -4.02 15.57
N ALA A 78 -9.14 -3.15 16.58
CA ALA A 78 -9.55 -3.57 17.93
C ALA A 78 -11.06 -3.87 17.96
N ARG A 79 -11.87 -3.04 17.29
CA ARG A 79 -13.31 -3.30 17.12
C ARG A 79 -13.61 -4.60 16.38
N ALA A 80 -12.85 -4.91 15.34
CA ALA A 80 -13.07 -6.12 14.56
C ALA A 80 -12.52 -7.39 15.24
N TYR A 81 -11.29 -7.34 15.78
CA TYR A 81 -10.55 -8.55 16.17
C TYR A 81 -10.28 -8.71 17.66
N TYR A 82 -10.43 -7.65 18.47
CA TYR A 82 -10.14 -7.72 19.91
C TYR A 82 -11.40 -7.70 20.77
N TRP A 83 -12.22 -6.65 20.68
CA TRP A 83 -13.41 -6.49 21.51
C TRP A 83 -14.38 -7.69 21.44
N PRO A 84 -14.63 -8.31 20.26
CA PRO A 84 -15.52 -9.47 20.18
C PRO A 84 -15.00 -10.74 20.86
N VAL A 85 -13.71 -10.80 21.23
CA VAL A 85 -13.08 -11.99 21.83
C VAL A 85 -12.41 -11.70 23.17
N LEU A 86 -12.71 -10.55 23.78
CA LEU A 86 -12.13 -10.11 25.06
C LEU A 86 -12.30 -11.13 26.19
N PHE A 87 -13.33 -11.98 26.13
CA PHE A 87 -13.60 -13.03 27.10
C PHE A 87 -12.62 -14.23 27.03
N ARG A 88 -11.72 -14.28 26.04
CA ARG A 88 -10.71 -15.34 25.94
C ARG A 88 -9.66 -15.19 27.04
N MET A 89 -9.74 -16.04 28.05
CA MET A 89 -8.82 -16.04 29.21
C MET A 89 -7.34 -16.28 28.85
N ASN A 90 -7.07 -16.77 27.64
CA ASN A 90 -5.73 -17.02 27.12
C ASN A 90 -5.22 -15.89 26.18
N LEU A 91 -5.93 -14.77 26.09
CA LEU A 91 -5.50 -13.56 25.38
C LEU A 91 -5.26 -12.44 26.39
N HIS A 92 -4.04 -11.91 26.40
CA HIS A 92 -3.66 -10.82 27.29
C HIS A 92 -3.21 -9.61 26.45
N VAL A 93 -3.73 -8.43 26.77
CA VAL A 93 -3.33 -7.16 26.15
C VAL A 93 -2.81 -6.24 27.24
N MET A 94 -1.61 -5.71 27.03
CA MET A 94 -0.94 -4.79 27.93
C MET A 94 -0.88 -3.41 27.28
N CYS A 95 -1.84 -2.56 27.60
CA CYS A 95 -1.83 -1.16 27.16
C CYS A 95 -0.72 -0.37 27.86
N ASN A 96 -0.36 0.78 27.31
CA ASN A 96 0.64 1.70 27.89
C ASN A 96 2.00 1.01 28.18
N THR A 97 2.30 -0.06 27.45
CA THR A 97 3.48 -0.89 27.60
C THR A 97 4.25 -0.87 26.28
N THR A 98 5.53 -0.48 26.32
CA THR A 98 6.41 -0.46 25.14
C THR A 98 7.28 -1.72 25.16
N GLY A 99 7.29 -2.48 24.07
CA GLY A 99 8.29 -3.53 23.87
C GLY A 99 9.58 -2.92 23.33
N ASP A 100 10.63 -2.91 24.16
CA ASP A 100 11.89 -2.23 23.83
C ASP A 100 12.87 -3.19 23.13
N ARG A 101 12.92 -4.48 23.53
CA ARG A 101 13.95 -5.43 23.07
C ARG A 101 13.52 -6.91 23.18
N ILE A 102 13.78 -7.75 22.18
CA ILE A 102 13.79 -9.23 22.29
C ILE A 102 15.01 -9.73 23.10
N ILE A 103 14.78 -10.71 23.97
CA ILE A 103 15.84 -11.43 24.70
C ILE A 103 16.18 -12.71 23.94
N TRP A 104 17.47 -12.93 23.68
CA TRP A 104 17.98 -14.10 22.96
C TRP A 104 18.45 -15.19 23.92
N GLU A 105 18.29 -16.46 23.53
CA GLU A 105 18.93 -17.60 24.19
C GLU A 105 20.45 -17.52 24.06
N GLU A 106 21.19 -17.69 25.15
CA GLU A 106 22.64 -17.85 25.11
C GLU A 106 22.98 -19.29 24.73
N ARG A 107 23.19 -19.53 23.43
CA ARG A 107 23.59 -20.84 22.92
C ARG A 107 24.54 -20.74 21.73
N GLU A 108 25.27 -21.83 21.50
CA GLU A 108 25.98 -22.06 20.23
C GLU A 108 25.01 -22.58 19.17
N GLY A 109 24.99 -21.93 18.02
CA GLY A 109 24.15 -22.28 16.88
C GLY A 109 24.05 -21.14 15.88
N ASP A 110 23.74 -21.46 14.62
CA ASP A 110 23.72 -20.48 13.54
C ASP A 110 22.54 -19.50 13.62
N ASP A 111 21.40 -19.96 14.15
CA ASP A 111 20.17 -19.17 14.27
C ASP A 111 19.90 -18.70 15.71
N LEU A 112 19.53 -17.42 15.84
CA LEU A 112 19.07 -16.82 17.10
C LEU A 112 17.69 -17.36 17.51
N VAL A 113 17.49 -17.54 18.81
CA VAL A 113 16.21 -17.94 19.41
C VAL A 113 15.76 -16.91 20.42
N ALA A 114 14.59 -16.33 20.18
CA ALA A 114 13.94 -15.43 21.12
C ALA A 114 13.37 -16.21 22.30
N VAL A 115 13.71 -15.81 23.52
CA VAL A 115 13.22 -16.40 24.78
C VAL A 115 12.37 -15.42 25.61
N GLY A 116 12.28 -14.17 25.17
CA GLY A 116 11.38 -13.19 25.76
C GLY A 116 11.44 -11.82 25.10
N VAL A 117 10.70 -10.87 25.66
CA VAL A 117 10.70 -9.46 25.28
C VAL A 117 10.81 -8.62 26.55
N GLU A 118 11.80 -7.73 26.61
CA GLU A 118 11.88 -6.65 27.57
C GLU A 118 10.83 -5.59 27.24
N VAL A 119 9.97 -5.34 28.21
CA VAL A 119 8.89 -4.37 28.12
C VAL A 119 9.03 -3.32 29.20
N ARG A 120 8.53 -2.12 28.92
CA ARG A 120 8.55 -0.98 29.83
C ARG A 120 7.18 -0.34 29.92
N ASP A 121 6.72 -0.12 31.14
CA ASP A 121 5.49 0.63 31.46
C ASP A 121 5.78 1.66 32.57
N GLU A 122 4.73 2.23 33.16
CA GLU A 122 4.84 3.19 34.26
C GLU A 122 5.53 2.62 35.52
N ASN A 123 5.56 1.30 35.68
CA ASN A 123 6.19 0.61 36.81
C ASN A 123 7.65 0.20 36.53
N GLY A 124 8.19 0.57 35.36
CA GLY A 124 9.56 0.28 34.94
C GLY A 124 9.66 -0.88 33.94
N SER A 125 10.88 -1.41 33.79
CA SER A 125 11.19 -2.46 32.81
C SER A 125 11.10 -3.87 33.42
N ARG A 126 10.58 -4.84 32.65
CA ARG A 126 10.56 -6.27 32.99
C ARG A 126 10.62 -7.14 31.75
N VAL A 127 11.00 -8.41 31.90
CA VAL A 127 11.02 -9.38 30.80
C VAL A 127 9.77 -10.25 30.82
N ILE A 128 9.12 -10.39 29.65
CA ILE A 128 8.04 -11.36 29.41
C ILE A 128 8.60 -12.50 28.57
N HIS A 129 8.60 -13.71 29.12
CA HIS A 129 9.14 -14.88 28.42
C HIS A 129 8.19 -15.45 27.39
N VAL A 130 8.76 -16.01 26.31
CA VAL A 130 8.01 -16.68 25.25
C VAL A 130 8.41 -18.14 25.17
N LYS A 131 7.42 -19.03 24.96
CA LYS A 131 7.64 -20.47 24.78
C LYS A 131 7.75 -20.89 23.31
N ARG A 132 7.35 -20.00 22.40
CA ARG A 132 7.15 -20.30 20.98
C ARG A 132 7.82 -19.26 20.11
N GLU A 133 7.13 -18.17 19.80
CA GLU A 133 7.60 -17.18 18.82
C GLU A 133 7.32 -15.76 19.28
N VAL A 134 8.21 -14.83 18.91
CA VAL A 134 7.95 -13.39 18.97
C VAL A 134 7.46 -12.92 17.60
N ILE A 135 6.35 -12.18 17.58
CA ILE A 135 5.77 -11.61 16.36
C ILE A 135 5.86 -10.09 16.45
N LEU A 136 6.65 -9.48 15.58
CA LEU A 136 6.76 -8.04 15.45
C LEU A 136 5.64 -7.51 14.55
N ALA A 137 4.78 -6.66 15.12
CA ALA A 137 3.70 -5.99 14.41
C ALA A 137 3.65 -4.50 14.79
N ALA A 138 4.83 -3.87 14.93
CA ALA A 138 4.98 -2.51 15.41
C ALA A 138 4.82 -1.46 14.30
N GLY A 139 4.65 -1.89 13.04
CA GLY A 139 4.51 -1.03 11.89
C GLY A 139 5.84 -0.64 11.26
N VAL A 140 5.74 -0.06 10.06
CA VAL A 140 6.85 0.09 9.11
C VAL A 140 8.01 0.91 9.64
N PHE A 141 7.74 1.88 10.52
CA PHE A 141 8.76 2.74 11.10
C PHE A 141 9.36 2.20 12.40
N ARG A 142 8.74 1.21 13.06
CA ARG A 142 9.19 0.72 14.38
C ARG A 142 9.75 -0.68 14.33
N SER A 143 9.14 -1.59 13.58
CA SER A 143 9.64 -2.97 13.44
C SER A 143 11.12 -3.04 13.00
N PRO A 144 11.61 -2.27 12.00
CA PRO A 144 13.03 -2.31 11.65
C PRO A 144 13.96 -1.77 12.74
N VAL A 145 13.50 -0.76 13.48
CA VAL A 145 14.25 -0.15 14.59
C VAL A 145 14.39 -1.14 15.74
N ILE A 146 13.33 -1.89 16.05
CA ILE A 146 13.37 -2.96 17.06
C ILE A 146 14.42 -4.01 16.66
N LEU A 147 14.46 -4.45 15.40
CA LEU A 147 15.49 -5.38 14.91
C LEU A 147 16.90 -4.78 15.01
N GLN A 148 17.08 -3.51 14.64
CA GLN A 148 18.39 -2.85 14.73
C GLN A 148 18.88 -2.76 16.18
N LEU A 149 18.02 -2.34 17.13
CA LEU A 149 18.34 -2.32 18.57
C LEU A 149 18.70 -3.72 19.12
N LEU A 150 18.35 -4.78 18.39
CA LEU A 150 18.65 -6.16 18.73
C LEU A 150 19.94 -6.71 18.11
N GLY A 151 20.67 -5.88 17.39
CA GLY A 151 21.84 -6.31 16.65
C GLY A 151 21.50 -7.03 15.33
N VAL A 152 20.27 -6.92 14.85
CA VAL A 152 19.85 -7.49 13.55
C VAL A 152 19.71 -6.34 12.55
N GLY A 153 20.70 -6.20 11.67
CA GLY A 153 20.71 -5.11 10.70
C GLY A 153 22.07 -4.88 10.06
N ASN A 154 22.27 -3.68 9.52
CA ASN A 154 23.53 -3.27 8.90
C ASN A 154 24.62 -3.07 9.96
N ARG A 155 25.66 -3.92 9.94
CA ARG A 155 26.77 -3.87 10.90
C ARG A 155 27.33 -2.46 11.11
N ARG A 156 27.52 -1.69 10.04
CA ARG A 156 28.10 -0.33 10.11
C ARG A 156 27.22 0.65 10.87
N ILE A 157 25.89 0.54 10.70
CA ILE A 157 24.92 1.38 11.42
C ILE A 157 24.91 0.98 12.90
N LEU A 158 24.87 -0.32 13.18
CA LEU A 158 24.82 -0.84 14.54
C LEU A 158 26.07 -0.47 15.36
N GLU A 159 27.25 -0.64 14.78
CA GLU A 159 28.53 -0.31 15.42
C GLU A 159 28.65 1.19 15.75
N LYS A 160 28.12 2.06 14.89
CA LYS A 160 28.07 3.52 15.13
C LYS A 160 27.30 3.88 16.40
N HIS A 161 26.32 3.06 16.79
CA HIS A 161 25.52 3.25 17.99
C HIS A 161 25.94 2.34 19.15
N GLY A 162 27.10 1.66 19.05
CA GLY A 162 27.59 0.77 20.10
C GLY A 162 26.80 -0.53 20.27
N ILE A 163 26.05 -0.94 19.24
CA ILE A 163 25.23 -2.16 19.27
C ILE A 163 26.03 -3.31 18.63
N THR A 164 26.20 -4.40 19.37
CA THR A 164 26.82 -5.62 18.83
C THR A 164 25.94 -6.23 17.75
N THR A 165 26.49 -6.40 16.54
CA THR A 165 25.79 -7.09 15.45
C THR A 165 25.71 -8.58 15.74
N ARG A 166 24.48 -9.10 15.83
CA ARG A 166 24.15 -10.53 16.00
C ARG A 166 23.85 -11.18 14.66
N ILE A 167 23.09 -10.50 13.80
CA ILE A 167 22.81 -10.93 12.43
C ILE A 167 23.11 -9.76 11.52
N ASP A 168 24.09 -9.94 10.63
CA ASP A 168 24.38 -8.97 9.58
C ASP A 168 23.35 -9.13 8.46
N LEU A 169 22.34 -8.25 8.50
CA LEU A 169 21.23 -8.22 7.56
C LEU A 169 21.08 -6.77 7.07
N PRO A 170 21.94 -6.32 6.15
CA PRO A 170 22.18 -4.91 5.89
C PRO A 170 20.98 -4.16 5.30
N THR A 171 19.96 -4.87 4.86
CA THR A 171 18.73 -4.29 4.29
C THR A 171 17.62 -4.05 5.31
N VAL A 172 17.83 -4.35 6.61
CA VAL A 172 16.87 -3.99 7.67
C VAL A 172 16.73 -2.47 7.76
N GLY A 173 15.53 -1.96 7.47
CA GLY A 173 15.23 -0.54 7.43
C GLY A 173 15.36 0.08 6.04
N GLU A 174 16.00 -0.60 5.08
CA GLU A 174 16.12 -0.15 3.69
C GLU A 174 14.86 -0.53 2.89
N ASN A 175 14.77 -0.08 1.64
CA ASN A 175 13.67 -0.35 0.71
C ASN A 175 12.32 0.24 1.15
N LEU A 176 12.32 1.27 2.01
CA LEU A 176 11.12 2.04 2.31
C LEU A 176 10.53 2.58 1.01
N GLN A 177 9.24 2.32 0.81
CA GLN A 177 8.47 2.87 -0.30
C GLN A 177 7.29 3.63 0.28
N GLU A 178 7.10 4.86 -0.18
CA GLU A 178 5.98 5.72 0.21
C GLU A 178 5.56 6.57 -0.98
N GLN A 179 4.26 6.83 -1.06
CA GLN A 179 3.62 7.51 -2.17
C GLN A 179 3.57 9.02 -1.88
N ILE A 180 3.70 9.81 -2.94
CA ILE A 180 3.52 11.27 -2.91
C ILE A 180 2.04 11.56 -3.11
N ASN A 181 1.43 12.38 -2.27
CA ASN A 181 0.04 12.82 -2.39
C ASN A 181 -0.03 14.31 -2.71
N ASN A 182 -0.81 14.68 -3.72
CA ASN A 182 -1.15 16.07 -4.02
C ASN A 182 -2.67 16.22 -4.09
N SER A 183 -3.15 17.46 -4.00
CA SER A 183 -4.57 17.77 -4.16
C SER A 183 -4.74 18.96 -5.09
N MET A 184 -5.80 18.92 -5.90
CA MET A 184 -6.31 20.06 -6.66
C MET A 184 -7.75 20.35 -6.24
N ALA A 185 -8.20 21.57 -6.48
CA ALA A 185 -9.55 21.98 -6.14
C ALA A 185 -10.15 22.92 -7.17
N VAL A 186 -11.45 22.77 -7.39
CA VAL A 186 -12.27 23.67 -8.19
C VAL A 186 -13.39 24.27 -7.34
N SER A 187 -13.78 25.50 -7.65
CA SER A 187 -15.04 26.08 -7.20
C SER A 187 -16.17 25.61 -8.12
N THR A 188 -17.39 25.49 -7.59
CA THR A 188 -18.55 25.00 -8.35
C THR A 188 -19.71 25.98 -8.28
N HIS A 189 -20.50 26.07 -9.37
CA HIS A 189 -21.64 26.99 -9.46
C HIS A 189 -22.70 26.71 -8.38
N GLU A 190 -22.84 25.44 -8.03
CA GLU A 190 -23.80 24.95 -7.04
C GLU A 190 -23.14 24.00 -6.04
N LYS A 191 -23.89 23.67 -4.98
CA LYS A 191 -23.47 22.66 -4.01
C LYS A 191 -23.51 21.28 -4.65
N ILE A 192 -22.43 20.53 -4.53
CA ILE A 192 -22.37 19.14 -4.98
C ILE A 192 -22.44 18.22 -3.77
N SER A 193 -23.48 17.39 -3.71
CA SER A 193 -23.66 16.32 -2.72
C SER A 193 -23.40 14.95 -3.35
N GLY A 194 -23.06 13.96 -2.51
CA GLY A 194 -22.91 12.58 -2.96
C GLY A 194 -21.90 11.82 -2.11
N SER A 195 -21.57 10.62 -2.56
CA SER A 195 -20.48 9.83 -1.99
C SER A 195 -19.13 10.32 -2.50
N ARG A 196 -18.07 10.11 -1.71
CA ARG A 196 -16.69 10.22 -2.21
C ARG A 196 -16.47 9.10 -3.23
N SER A 197 -15.82 9.43 -4.33
CA SER A 197 -15.53 8.46 -5.38
C SER A 197 -14.03 8.32 -5.59
N THR A 198 -13.60 7.10 -5.91
CA THR A 198 -12.22 6.78 -6.20
C THR A 198 -12.12 6.15 -7.59
N ALA A 199 -11.12 6.55 -8.37
CA ALA A 199 -10.75 5.91 -9.62
C ALA A 199 -9.32 5.37 -9.54
N TYR A 200 -9.15 4.11 -9.92
CA TYR A 200 -7.87 3.42 -10.02
C TYR A 200 -7.55 3.18 -11.49
N VAL A 201 -6.58 3.92 -12.01
CA VAL A 201 -6.32 3.96 -13.45
C VAL A 201 -4.91 3.51 -13.79
N SER A 202 -4.76 2.98 -15.00
CA SER A 202 -3.51 2.49 -15.60
C SER A 202 -2.75 3.64 -16.26
N ALA A 203 -1.51 3.35 -16.68
CA ALA A 203 -0.73 4.28 -17.47
C ALA A 203 -1.43 4.66 -18.79
N SER A 204 -2.13 3.73 -19.43
CA SER A 204 -2.83 3.99 -20.69
C SER A 204 -4.01 4.96 -20.56
N ASP A 205 -4.67 5.02 -19.40
CA ASP A 205 -5.77 5.97 -19.20
C ASP A 205 -5.27 7.41 -19.01
N ILE A 206 -4.04 7.57 -18.51
CA ILE A 206 -3.42 8.88 -18.26
C ILE A 206 -2.72 9.38 -19.51
N PHE A 207 -1.91 8.52 -20.15
CA PHE A 207 -1.05 8.91 -21.25
C PHE A 207 -1.67 8.68 -22.64
N GLY A 208 -2.79 7.97 -22.74
CA GLY A 208 -3.43 7.68 -24.02
C GLY A 208 -2.46 7.04 -25.01
N GLU A 209 -2.39 7.61 -26.21
CA GLU A 209 -1.53 7.15 -27.31
C GLU A 209 -0.02 7.26 -27.00
N GLU A 210 0.38 8.14 -26.08
CA GLU A 210 1.78 8.36 -25.72
C GLU A 210 2.34 7.28 -24.79
N VAL A 211 1.49 6.40 -24.25
CA VAL A 211 1.88 5.39 -23.24
C VAL A 211 3.06 4.51 -23.70
N GLY A 212 3.13 4.17 -25.00
CA GLY A 212 4.24 3.39 -25.55
C GLY A 212 5.58 4.14 -25.54
N GLY A 213 5.55 5.45 -25.80
CA GLY A 213 6.73 6.32 -25.70
C GLY A 213 7.21 6.47 -24.25
N ILE A 214 6.27 6.66 -23.32
CA ILE A 214 6.56 6.73 -21.88
C ILE A 214 7.17 5.42 -21.37
N ALA A 215 6.61 4.27 -21.78
CA ALA A 215 7.13 2.95 -21.43
C ALA A 215 8.59 2.78 -21.91
N ASN A 216 8.85 3.06 -23.20
CA ASN A 216 10.19 2.94 -23.77
C ASN A 216 11.21 3.86 -23.09
N SER A 217 10.82 5.11 -22.79
CA SER A 217 11.65 6.08 -22.06
C SER A 217 11.98 5.59 -20.65
N LEU A 218 10.98 5.09 -19.91
CA LEU A 218 11.20 4.57 -18.56
C LEU A 218 12.08 3.33 -18.57
N ALA A 219 11.83 2.37 -19.46
CA ALA A 219 12.63 1.16 -19.62
C ALA A 219 14.12 1.48 -19.82
N ALA A 220 14.44 2.44 -20.69
CA ALA A 220 15.81 2.88 -20.95
C ALA A 220 16.49 3.52 -19.72
N LYS A 221 15.72 4.12 -18.80
CA LYS A 221 16.23 4.78 -17.60
C LYS A 221 16.32 3.86 -16.37
N LEU A 222 15.67 2.68 -16.36
CA LEU A 222 15.64 1.80 -15.19
C LEU A 222 17.02 1.47 -14.60
N PRO A 223 18.08 1.16 -15.38
CA PRO A 223 19.40 0.89 -14.80
C PRO A 223 19.99 2.12 -14.09
N GLN A 224 19.74 3.33 -14.61
CA GLN A 224 20.16 4.57 -13.97
C GLN A 224 19.37 4.83 -12.68
N TYR A 225 18.06 4.68 -12.73
CA TYR A 225 17.20 4.86 -11.56
C TYR A 225 17.53 3.86 -10.46
N ALA A 226 17.84 2.61 -10.81
CA ALA A 226 18.28 1.61 -9.83
C ALA A 226 19.58 2.04 -9.13
N ARG A 227 20.55 2.62 -9.84
CA ARG A 227 21.77 3.17 -9.22
C ARG A 227 21.48 4.36 -8.30
N GLN A 228 20.62 5.29 -8.73
CA GLN A 228 20.25 6.46 -7.93
C GLN A 228 19.53 6.07 -6.65
N ALA A 229 18.51 5.22 -6.77
CA ALA A 229 17.73 4.74 -5.64
C ALA A 229 18.59 3.89 -4.69
N ALA A 230 19.45 3.01 -5.20
CA ALA A 230 20.37 2.21 -4.38
C ALA A 230 21.28 3.08 -3.51
N LYS A 231 21.89 4.12 -4.11
CA LYS A 231 22.75 5.07 -3.39
C LYS A 231 22.00 5.85 -2.32
N ALA A 232 20.75 6.24 -2.59
CA ALA A 232 19.91 6.96 -1.63
C ALA A 232 19.35 6.07 -0.51
N ASN A 233 19.38 4.75 -0.73
CA ASN A 233 18.82 3.70 0.12
C ASN A 233 19.94 2.81 0.68
N GLY A 234 20.83 3.41 1.48
CA GLY A 234 21.86 2.70 2.23
C GLY A 234 22.92 1.96 1.39
N ASP A 235 23.16 2.41 0.15
CA ASP A 235 24.03 1.72 -0.82
C ASP A 235 23.63 0.25 -1.06
N THR A 236 22.32 0.01 -1.19
CA THR A 236 21.75 -1.32 -1.49
C THR A 236 22.22 -1.87 -2.84
N ASN A 237 22.07 -3.19 -3.05
CA ASN A 237 22.53 -3.84 -4.27
C ASN A 237 21.76 -3.33 -5.51
N THR A 238 22.46 -2.63 -6.41
CA THR A 238 21.89 -2.06 -7.63
C THR A 238 21.23 -3.11 -8.53
N THR A 239 21.85 -4.29 -8.72
CA THR A 239 21.31 -5.34 -9.58
C THR A 239 19.99 -5.89 -9.03
N ASN A 240 19.91 -6.07 -7.71
CA ASN A 240 18.66 -6.49 -7.06
C ASN A 240 17.57 -5.43 -7.23
N LEU A 241 17.91 -4.15 -7.08
CA LEU A 241 16.95 -3.06 -7.22
C LEU A 241 16.49 -2.88 -8.67
N GLU A 242 17.39 -3.04 -9.65
CA GLU A 242 17.06 -3.05 -11.08
C GLU A 242 16.11 -4.21 -11.41
N CYS A 243 16.30 -5.40 -10.83
CA CYS A 243 15.37 -6.51 -10.96
C CYS A 243 13.97 -6.15 -10.43
N LEU A 244 13.88 -5.54 -9.24
CA LEU A 244 12.60 -5.06 -8.69
C LEU A 244 11.95 -4.00 -9.56
N PHE A 245 12.74 -3.10 -10.15
CA PHE A 245 12.25 -2.06 -11.05
C PHE A 245 11.71 -2.63 -12.36
N ASN A 246 12.35 -3.67 -12.91
CA ASN A 246 11.83 -4.39 -14.07
C ASN A 246 10.51 -5.10 -13.75
N ILE A 247 10.37 -5.72 -12.57
CA ILE A 247 9.09 -6.32 -12.13
C ILE A 247 8.01 -5.23 -12.03
N GLN A 248 8.33 -4.08 -11.43
CA GLN A 248 7.41 -2.96 -11.29
C GLN A 248 7.02 -2.37 -12.67
N TYR A 249 7.97 -2.24 -13.58
CA TYR A 249 7.73 -1.84 -14.98
C TYR A 249 6.78 -2.81 -15.69
N ASP A 250 7.01 -4.12 -15.57
CA ASP A 250 6.16 -5.15 -16.15
C ASP A 250 4.73 -5.09 -15.59
N LEU A 251 4.59 -4.85 -14.28
CA LEU A 251 3.28 -4.65 -13.67
C LEU A 251 2.55 -3.45 -14.29
N ILE A 252 3.24 -2.32 -14.44
CA ILE A 252 2.68 -1.08 -14.97
C ILE A 252 2.27 -1.22 -16.43
N PHE A 253 3.20 -1.61 -17.31
CA PHE A 253 3.02 -1.50 -18.76
C PHE A 253 2.58 -2.80 -19.43
N ASN A 254 2.98 -3.95 -18.91
CA ASN A 254 2.65 -5.26 -19.51
C ASN A 254 1.43 -5.93 -18.84
N LYS A 255 1.19 -5.66 -17.55
CA LYS A 255 0.02 -6.16 -16.82
C LYS A 255 -1.06 -5.10 -16.61
N SER A 256 -0.77 -3.85 -16.96
CA SER A 256 -1.71 -2.73 -16.89
C SER A 256 -2.37 -2.58 -15.52
N VAL A 257 -1.62 -2.81 -14.44
CA VAL A 257 -2.12 -2.55 -13.08
C VAL A 257 -2.36 -1.05 -12.89
N PRO A 258 -3.20 -0.65 -11.93
CA PRO A 258 -3.34 0.76 -11.62
C PRO A 258 -2.02 1.38 -11.18
N ILE A 259 -1.68 2.52 -11.78
CA ILE A 259 -0.51 3.31 -11.43
C ILE A 259 -0.91 4.62 -10.72
N ALA A 260 -2.19 5.02 -10.78
CA ALA A 260 -2.70 6.18 -10.04
C ALA A 260 -4.01 5.88 -9.31
N GLU A 261 -4.19 6.54 -8.16
CA GLU A 261 -5.48 6.69 -7.49
C GLU A 261 -5.91 8.16 -7.53
N PHE A 262 -7.14 8.41 -7.99
CA PHE A 262 -7.79 9.71 -7.93
C PHE A 262 -8.99 9.62 -6.98
N ARG A 263 -8.99 10.45 -5.94
CA ARG A 263 -10.06 10.53 -4.95
C ARG A 263 -10.76 11.86 -5.04
N VAL A 264 -12.03 11.84 -5.42
CA VAL A 264 -12.84 13.04 -5.61
C VAL A 264 -13.84 13.18 -4.47
N ASN A 265 -13.78 14.32 -3.78
CA ASN A 265 -14.66 14.62 -2.65
C ASN A 265 -15.73 15.66 -3.05
N PRO A 266 -17.01 15.43 -2.71
CA PRO A 266 -18.05 16.44 -2.83
C PRO A 266 -17.84 17.54 -1.77
N GLY A 267 -18.43 18.71 -2.00
CA GLY A 267 -18.28 19.84 -1.10
C GLY A 267 -19.26 20.98 -1.38
N ASN A 268 -19.29 21.95 -0.46
CA ASN A 268 -20.15 23.12 -0.56
C ASN A 268 -19.49 24.19 -1.44
N LYS A 269 -19.90 24.27 -2.72
CA LYS A 269 -19.32 25.15 -3.74
C LYS A 269 -17.82 24.95 -4.01
N ALA A 270 -17.27 23.81 -3.58
CA ALA A 270 -15.90 23.41 -3.84
C ALA A 270 -15.84 21.89 -4.02
N LYS A 271 -15.00 21.43 -4.95
CA LYS A 271 -14.75 20.01 -5.20
C LYS A 271 -13.24 19.78 -5.18
N THR A 272 -12.78 18.80 -4.41
CA THR A 272 -11.35 18.48 -4.30
C THR A 272 -11.06 17.13 -4.94
N ALA A 273 -9.93 17.03 -5.62
CA ALA A 273 -9.37 15.79 -6.14
C ALA A 273 -7.99 15.60 -5.50
N GLY A 274 -7.90 14.65 -4.55
CA GLY A 274 -6.62 14.16 -4.06
C GLY A 274 -6.12 13.05 -4.98
N TYR A 275 -4.83 13.02 -5.28
CA TYR A 275 -4.25 12.04 -6.19
C TYR A 275 -2.84 11.66 -5.78
N TRP A 276 -2.49 10.41 -6.08
CA TRP A 276 -1.16 9.87 -5.79
C TRP A 276 -0.77 8.78 -6.77
N GLY A 277 0.53 8.74 -7.06
CA GLY A 277 1.15 7.66 -7.82
C GLY A 277 1.30 6.44 -6.94
N LEU A 278 0.84 5.29 -7.43
CA LEU A 278 0.73 4.06 -6.65
C LEU A 278 2.06 3.31 -6.55
N LEU A 279 2.89 3.39 -7.59
CA LEU A 279 4.09 2.56 -7.73
C LEU A 279 5.33 3.44 -7.92
N PRO A 280 5.83 4.11 -6.85
CA PRO A 280 7.03 4.93 -6.92
C PRO A 280 8.28 4.07 -7.12
N PHE A 281 9.26 4.56 -7.88
CA PHE A 281 10.57 3.95 -8.03
C PHE A 281 11.55 4.42 -6.95
N SER A 282 11.34 5.59 -6.37
CA SER A 282 12.12 6.06 -5.22
C SER A 282 12.13 5.01 -4.10
N ARG A 283 13.28 4.88 -3.44
CA ARG A 283 13.49 4.03 -2.26
C ARG A 283 14.15 4.85 -1.18
N GLY A 284 13.66 4.68 0.04
CA GLY A 284 14.15 5.34 1.23
C GLY A 284 14.48 4.36 2.34
N ASN A 285 14.70 4.88 3.54
CA ASN A 285 15.02 4.03 4.68
C ASN A 285 14.54 4.57 6.04
N VAL A 286 14.66 3.69 7.03
CA VAL A 286 14.35 3.91 8.44
C VAL A 286 15.43 3.28 9.30
N HIS A 287 16.11 4.11 10.10
CA HIS A 287 17.13 3.62 11.03
C HIS A 287 17.00 4.24 12.42
N ILE A 288 17.55 3.53 13.41
CA ILE A 288 17.80 4.05 14.75
C ILE A 288 18.54 5.39 14.68
N ALA A 289 18.16 6.32 15.56
CA ALA A 289 18.92 7.56 15.79
C ALA A 289 20.01 7.38 16.86
N SER A 290 19.76 6.49 17.83
CA SER A 290 20.68 6.09 18.88
C SER A 290 20.37 4.67 19.39
N ALA A 291 21.12 4.20 20.38
CA ALA A 291 20.83 2.95 21.08
C ALA A 291 19.69 3.08 22.12
N ASP A 292 19.17 4.29 22.36
CA ASP A 292 18.03 4.52 23.24
C ASP A 292 16.72 4.16 22.52
N PRO A 293 15.95 3.15 22.99
CA PRO A 293 14.69 2.74 22.37
C PRO A 293 13.57 3.79 22.41
N THR A 294 13.76 4.85 23.22
CA THR A 294 12.81 5.97 23.34
C THR A 294 13.01 7.04 22.28
N GLU A 295 14.18 7.08 21.63
CA GLU A 295 14.44 8.01 20.55
C GLU A 295 13.64 7.68 19.29
N ARG A 296 13.24 8.73 18.56
CA ARG A 296 12.54 8.57 17.29
C ARG A 296 13.54 8.15 16.21
N PRO A 297 13.16 7.23 15.30
CA PRO A 297 14.03 6.85 14.22
C PRO A 297 14.22 7.99 13.20
N ILE A 298 15.32 7.91 12.47
CA ILE A 298 15.56 8.71 11.27
C ILE A 298 14.77 8.05 10.14
N ILE A 299 13.83 8.80 9.57
CA ILE A 299 12.95 8.33 8.49
C ILE A 299 13.21 9.20 7.27
N ASN A 300 13.59 8.58 6.17
CA ASN A 300 13.81 9.28 4.91
C ASN A 300 13.20 8.48 3.75
N PRO A 301 11.99 8.82 3.28
CA PRO A 301 11.36 8.18 2.13
C PRO A 301 12.03 8.49 0.78
N ASN A 302 12.92 9.49 0.70
CA ASN A 302 13.55 9.96 -0.54
C ASN A 302 12.55 10.32 -1.65
N TYR A 303 11.49 11.07 -1.31
CA TYR A 303 10.49 11.50 -2.28
C TYR A 303 11.14 12.17 -3.51
N GLY A 304 10.87 11.61 -4.70
CA GLY A 304 11.33 12.17 -5.97
C GLY A 304 12.83 12.08 -6.22
N VAL A 305 13.55 11.17 -5.55
CA VAL A 305 14.96 10.89 -5.91
C VAL A 305 15.07 10.25 -7.29
N VAL A 306 14.03 9.53 -7.71
CA VAL A 306 13.83 9.08 -9.09
C VAL A 306 12.90 10.05 -9.80
N ASP A 307 13.39 10.71 -10.84
CA ASP A 307 12.67 11.80 -11.53
C ASP A 307 11.31 11.37 -12.10
N PHE A 308 11.17 10.11 -12.53
CA PHE A 308 9.91 9.59 -13.04
C PHE A 308 8.76 9.73 -12.04
N ASP A 309 9.03 9.64 -10.74
CA ASP A 309 7.97 9.78 -9.72
C ASP A 309 7.35 11.18 -9.71
N ILE A 310 8.17 12.21 -9.97
CA ILE A 310 7.73 13.61 -10.06
C ILE A 310 7.14 13.90 -11.44
N GLU A 311 7.75 13.40 -12.51
CA GLU A 311 7.20 13.51 -13.88
C GLU A 311 5.80 12.89 -13.96
N PHE A 312 5.60 11.73 -13.33
CA PHE A 312 4.31 11.06 -13.27
C PHE A 312 3.30 11.85 -12.44
N GLN A 313 3.74 12.50 -11.35
CA GLN A 313 2.88 13.41 -10.60
C GLN A 313 2.42 14.64 -11.41
N VAL A 314 3.29 15.19 -12.27
CA VAL A 314 2.90 16.25 -13.21
C VAL A 314 1.82 15.77 -14.18
N ALA A 315 2.01 14.58 -14.77
CA ALA A 315 1.04 14.00 -15.68
C ALA A 315 -0.33 13.80 -15.02
N MET A 316 -0.37 13.31 -13.77
CA MET A 316 -1.61 13.17 -13.01
C MET A 316 -2.26 14.52 -12.69
N ALA A 317 -1.47 15.56 -12.36
CA ALA A 317 -2.00 16.90 -12.11
C ALA A 317 -2.70 17.47 -13.37
N LYS A 318 -2.05 17.35 -14.53
CA LYS A 318 -2.63 17.72 -15.83
C LYS A 318 -3.88 16.92 -16.14
N PHE A 319 -3.88 15.62 -15.87
CA PHE A 319 -5.05 14.76 -16.02
C PHE A 319 -6.22 15.20 -15.13
N VAL A 320 -5.97 15.58 -13.87
CA VAL A 320 -7.00 16.11 -12.96
C VAL A 320 -7.58 17.42 -13.48
N ARG A 321 -6.74 18.33 -13.99
CA ARG A 321 -7.21 19.56 -14.64
C ARG A 321 -8.13 19.23 -15.81
N GLN A 322 -7.70 18.37 -16.72
CA GLN A 322 -8.49 17.93 -17.87
C GLN A 322 -9.81 17.26 -17.46
N MET A 323 -9.79 16.42 -16.42
CA MET A 323 -10.99 15.77 -15.88
C MET A 323 -12.04 16.80 -15.46
N PHE A 324 -11.65 17.88 -14.77
CA PHE A 324 -12.59 18.95 -14.38
C PHE A 324 -13.13 19.75 -15.57
N HIS A 325 -12.38 19.85 -16.67
CA HIS A 325 -12.80 20.50 -17.93
C HIS A 325 -13.59 19.62 -18.88
N SER A 326 -13.69 18.32 -18.59
CA SER A 326 -14.43 17.36 -19.42
C SER A 326 -15.93 17.39 -19.12
N ARG A 327 -16.76 17.17 -20.15
CA ARG A 327 -18.21 17.02 -19.96
C ARG A 327 -18.53 15.68 -19.25
N PRO A 328 -19.59 15.62 -18.42
CA PRO A 328 -20.48 16.72 -18.02
C PRO A 328 -19.95 17.56 -16.85
N LEU A 329 -18.77 17.23 -16.30
CA LEU A 329 -18.26 17.84 -15.07
C LEU A 329 -17.98 19.35 -15.22
N ASN A 330 -17.51 19.79 -16.38
CA ASN A 330 -17.24 21.21 -16.64
C ASN A 330 -18.45 22.12 -16.49
N GLY A 331 -19.67 21.62 -16.72
CA GLY A 331 -20.90 22.38 -16.51
C GLY A 331 -21.16 22.72 -15.04
N LEU A 332 -20.50 22.04 -14.10
CA LEU A 332 -20.59 22.29 -12.66
C LEU A 332 -19.45 23.18 -12.15
N VAL A 333 -18.33 23.24 -12.87
CA VAL A 333 -17.09 23.91 -12.46
C VAL A 333 -17.17 25.39 -12.80
N ALA A 334 -17.03 26.25 -11.78
CA ALA A 334 -16.97 27.69 -11.98
C ALA A 334 -15.53 28.16 -12.26
N SER A 335 -14.54 27.66 -11.52
CA SER A 335 -13.11 27.94 -11.75
C SER A 335 -12.22 26.93 -11.05
N GLU A 336 -10.97 26.79 -11.49
CA GLU A 336 -9.94 26.10 -10.70
C GLU A 336 -9.46 27.01 -9.56
N SER A 337 -9.67 26.56 -8.33
CA SER A 337 -9.29 27.30 -7.12
C SER A 337 -7.92 26.90 -6.54
N HIS A 338 -7.42 25.72 -6.90
CA HIS A 338 -6.11 25.25 -6.47
C HIS A 338 -5.52 24.23 -7.47
N PRO A 339 -4.29 24.44 -7.97
CA PRO A 339 -3.43 25.62 -7.76
C PRO A 339 -4.00 26.91 -8.37
N GLY A 340 -4.91 26.81 -9.33
CA GLY A 340 -5.47 27.94 -10.04
C GLY A 340 -4.58 28.42 -11.18
N TYR A 341 -5.19 29.13 -12.13
CA TYR A 341 -4.52 29.60 -13.35
C TYR A 341 -3.54 30.75 -13.13
N ASP A 342 -3.70 31.51 -12.04
CA ASP A 342 -2.74 32.57 -11.67
C ASP A 342 -1.39 31.98 -11.26
N ARG A 343 -1.40 30.80 -10.61
CA ARG A 343 -0.18 30.11 -10.19
C ARG A 343 0.36 29.20 -11.29
N ILE A 344 -0.51 28.49 -11.99
CA ILE A 344 -0.13 27.60 -13.09
C ILE A 344 -1.05 27.87 -14.28
N PRO A 345 -0.66 28.78 -15.19
CA PRO A 345 -1.34 29.04 -16.46
C PRO A 345 -1.61 27.76 -17.28
N GLU A 346 -2.56 27.82 -18.21
CA GLU A 346 -3.03 26.67 -18.99
C GLU A 346 -1.88 25.96 -19.74
N GLU A 347 -1.10 26.74 -20.48
CA GLU A 347 0.05 26.26 -21.26
C GLU A 347 1.38 26.34 -20.49
N SER A 348 1.35 26.04 -19.18
CA SER A 348 2.57 26.06 -18.36
C SER A 348 3.51 24.91 -18.73
N PRO A 349 4.82 25.17 -18.87
CA PRO A 349 5.81 24.12 -19.03
C PRO A 349 5.88 23.23 -17.78
N ASP A 350 6.37 22.00 -17.95
CA ASP A 350 6.36 20.99 -16.88
C ASP A 350 7.20 21.41 -15.65
N ASP A 351 8.24 22.22 -15.81
CA ASP A 351 9.08 22.71 -14.71
C ASP A 351 8.30 23.50 -13.66
N ILE A 352 7.33 24.33 -14.08
CA ILE A 352 6.43 25.05 -13.18
C ILE A 352 5.57 24.07 -12.37
N TRP A 353 5.06 23.01 -13.02
CA TRP A 353 4.32 21.96 -12.33
C TRP A 353 5.22 21.17 -11.36
N ARG A 354 6.45 20.83 -11.76
CA ARG A 354 7.41 20.12 -10.90
C ARG A 354 7.74 20.92 -9.64
N GLU A 355 7.96 22.22 -9.78
CA GLU A 355 8.20 23.11 -8.64
C GLU A 355 6.99 23.16 -7.70
N TRP A 356 5.79 23.33 -8.25
CA TRP A 356 4.56 23.31 -7.46
C TRP A 356 4.38 21.99 -6.69
N ILE A 357 4.52 20.85 -7.37
CA ILE A 357 4.40 19.52 -6.75
C ILE A 357 5.40 19.36 -5.61
N ARG A 358 6.67 19.74 -5.82
CA ARG A 358 7.73 19.63 -4.80
C ARG A 358 7.44 20.49 -3.56
N ASN A 359 6.73 21.60 -3.72
CA ASN A 359 6.42 22.52 -2.63
C ASN A 359 5.12 22.16 -1.88
N GLU A 360 4.24 21.36 -2.48
CA GLU A 360 2.86 21.17 -1.99
C GLU A 360 2.49 19.71 -1.72
N TYR A 361 3.38 18.76 -2.01
CA TYR A 361 3.09 17.37 -1.75
C TYR A 361 3.03 17.05 -0.26
N LEU A 362 2.25 16.03 0.05
CA LEU A 362 2.17 15.40 1.36
C LEU A 362 2.59 13.93 1.23
N THR A 363 2.93 13.31 2.36
CA THR A 363 3.01 11.86 2.43
C THR A 363 1.61 11.26 2.28
N ASN A 364 1.49 10.13 1.58
CA ASN A 364 0.22 9.43 1.46
C ASN A 364 -0.10 8.54 2.67
N TYR A 365 0.89 8.33 3.56
CA TYR A 365 0.80 7.45 4.74
C TYR A 365 0.59 5.97 4.40
N HIS A 366 1.18 5.48 3.30
CA HIS A 366 1.22 4.08 2.90
C HIS A 366 2.66 3.51 2.91
N PRO A 367 3.44 3.65 3.99
CA PRO A 367 4.82 3.21 3.98
C PRO A 367 4.88 1.68 4.01
N ILE A 368 5.80 1.09 3.24
CA ILE A 368 6.06 -0.36 3.24
C ILE A 368 7.56 -0.66 3.05
N GLY A 369 7.95 -1.94 3.07
CA GLY A 369 9.20 -2.41 2.49
C GLY A 369 10.42 -2.43 3.41
N THR A 370 10.36 -1.82 4.58
CA THR A 370 11.50 -1.73 5.52
C THR A 370 11.98 -3.07 6.06
N LEU A 371 11.20 -4.14 5.91
CA LEU A 371 11.52 -5.52 6.28
C LEU A 371 11.05 -6.50 5.19
N ALA A 372 11.31 -6.15 3.93
CA ALA A 372 10.74 -6.80 2.75
C ALA A 372 10.83 -8.35 2.74
N MET A 373 9.70 -8.98 2.41
CA MET A 373 9.56 -10.41 2.15
C MET A 373 10.10 -10.73 0.75
N MET A 374 11.36 -11.16 0.69
CA MET A 374 12.06 -11.54 -0.54
C MET A 374 13.11 -12.63 -0.24
N PRO A 375 13.67 -13.30 -1.25
CA PRO A 375 14.87 -14.12 -1.04
C PRO A 375 15.97 -13.31 -0.36
N ARG A 376 16.70 -13.91 0.58
CA ARG A 376 17.84 -13.26 1.26
C ARG A 376 18.89 -12.73 0.27
N SER A 377 19.13 -13.46 -0.82
CA SER A 377 20.03 -13.06 -1.91
C SER A 377 19.57 -11.79 -2.65
N MET A 378 18.27 -11.51 -2.65
CA MET A 378 17.67 -10.30 -3.20
C MET A 378 17.63 -9.14 -2.19
N GLY A 379 18.20 -9.32 -0.99
CA GLY A 379 18.12 -8.33 0.09
C GLY A 379 16.85 -8.42 0.93
N GLY A 380 16.13 -9.55 0.89
CA GLY A 380 14.99 -9.78 1.77
C GLY A 380 15.38 -9.91 3.23
N VAL A 381 14.47 -9.48 4.12
CA VAL A 381 14.62 -9.54 5.57
C VAL A 381 13.83 -10.70 6.17
N VAL A 382 12.66 -10.99 5.61
CA VAL A 382 11.84 -12.15 6.00
C VAL A 382 11.64 -13.12 4.86
N ASP A 383 11.45 -14.40 5.20
CA ASP A 383 11.13 -15.46 4.25
C ASP A 383 9.64 -15.46 3.86
N HIS A 384 9.24 -16.38 2.98
CA HIS A 384 7.84 -16.55 2.52
C HIS A 384 6.85 -16.97 3.62
N ARG A 385 7.33 -17.30 4.83
CA ARG A 385 6.54 -17.57 6.03
C ARG A 385 6.68 -16.46 7.06
N LEU A 386 7.24 -15.31 6.65
CA LEU A 386 7.46 -14.11 7.44
C LEU A 386 8.43 -14.26 8.61
N LYS A 387 9.27 -15.30 8.61
CA LYS A 387 10.36 -15.45 9.60
C LYS A 387 11.55 -14.57 9.22
N VAL A 388 12.12 -13.88 10.21
CA VAL A 388 13.33 -13.08 10.01
C VAL A 388 14.52 -14.00 9.73
N TYR A 389 15.26 -13.75 8.65
CA TYR A 389 16.44 -14.55 8.32
C TYR A 389 17.48 -14.53 9.45
N GLY A 390 18.03 -15.71 9.79
CA GLY A 390 18.96 -15.89 10.90
C GLY A 390 18.29 -16.04 12.27
N THR A 391 16.95 -16.14 12.31
CA THR A 391 16.20 -16.41 13.54
C THR A 391 15.33 -17.66 13.38
N ARG A 392 15.17 -18.43 14.46
CA ARG A 392 14.31 -19.62 14.46
C ARG A 392 12.82 -19.28 14.63
N ASN A 393 12.53 -18.26 15.45
CA ASN A 393 11.21 -18.02 16.03
C ASN A 393 10.83 -16.52 16.14
N VAL A 394 11.37 -15.67 15.28
CA VAL A 394 10.93 -14.27 15.17
C VAL A 394 10.27 -14.04 13.81
N ARG A 395 9.07 -13.46 13.82
CA ARG A 395 8.33 -13.07 12.61
C ARG A 395 8.03 -11.59 12.56
N VAL A 396 7.75 -11.09 11.38
CA VAL A 396 7.24 -9.72 11.15
C VAL A 396 5.90 -9.80 10.45
N VAL A 397 4.88 -9.16 11.02
CA VAL A 397 3.49 -9.17 10.53
C VAL A 397 2.96 -7.75 10.58
N ASP A 398 3.42 -6.93 9.64
CA ASP A 398 2.89 -5.59 9.39
C ASP A 398 3.25 -5.15 7.96
N ALA A 399 2.97 -3.89 7.59
CA ALA A 399 3.17 -3.42 6.23
C ALA A 399 4.65 -3.40 5.76
N SER A 400 5.62 -3.49 6.67
CA SER A 400 7.06 -3.50 6.36
C SER A 400 7.49 -4.65 5.46
N ILE A 401 6.71 -5.74 5.43
CA ILE A 401 7.06 -6.95 4.68
C ILE A 401 6.72 -6.87 3.19
N HIS A 402 5.92 -5.91 2.73
CA HIS A 402 5.58 -5.82 1.30
C HIS A 402 6.82 -5.40 0.49
N PRO A 403 7.26 -6.19 -0.52
CA PRO A 403 8.46 -5.87 -1.28
C PRO A 403 8.26 -4.80 -2.35
N ILE A 404 7.02 -4.63 -2.83
CA ILE A 404 6.60 -3.65 -3.84
C ILE A 404 5.29 -3.02 -3.37
N GLN A 405 5.10 -1.74 -3.69
CA GLN A 405 3.90 -0.99 -3.30
C GLN A 405 2.60 -1.57 -3.88
N LEU A 406 1.53 -1.38 -3.12
CA LEU A 406 0.19 -1.83 -3.45
C LEU A 406 -0.56 -0.77 -4.28
N CYS A 407 -1.45 -1.22 -5.16
CA CYS A 407 -2.33 -0.33 -5.92
C CYS A 407 -3.53 0.18 -5.10
N GLY A 408 -3.84 -0.42 -3.95
CA GLY A 408 -4.97 -0.08 -3.10
C GLY A 408 -4.55 0.34 -1.69
N HIS A 409 -5.52 0.57 -0.82
CA HIS A 409 -5.29 0.94 0.58
C HIS A 409 -4.68 -0.25 1.35
N PRO A 410 -3.56 -0.08 2.09
CA PRO A 410 -2.82 -1.22 2.67
C PRO A 410 -3.59 -2.04 3.70
N THR A 411 -4.59 -1.48 4.37
CA THR A 411 -5.28 -2.11 5.51
C THR A 411 -5.87 -3.48 5.17
N SER A 412 -6.48 -3.64 3.98
CA SER A 412 -7.07 -4.92 3.57
C SER A 412 -6.01 -6.01 3.36
N SER A 413 -4.89 -5.65 2.70
CA SER A 413 -3.74 -6.54 2.54
C SER A 413 -3.14 -6.96 3.88
N ILE A 414 -2.97 -6.01 4.81
CA ILE A 414 -2.42 -6.28 6.15
C ILE A 414 -3.32 -7.24 6.94
N TYR A 415 -4.65 -7.09 6.87
CA TYR A 415 -5.56 -8.06 7.49
C TYR A 415 -5.46 -9.44 6.85
N ALA A 416 -5.42 -9.53 5.52
CA ALA A 416 -5.26 -10.80 4.81
C ALA A 416 -3.95 -11.50 5.18
N ILE A 417 -2.85 -10.76 5.32
CA ILE A 417 -1.56 -11.27 5.79
C ILE A 417 -1.66 -11.77 7.23
N GLY A 418 -2.34 -11.02 8.10
CA GLY A 418 -2.57 -11.41 9.50
C GLY A 418 -3.32 -12.74 9.63
N GLU A 419 -4.34 -12.96 8.81
CA GLU A 419 -5.07 -14.23 8.74
C GLU A 419 -4.18 -15.37 8.20
N MET A 420 -3.51 -15.14 7.07
CA MET A 420 -2.64 -16.13 6.43
C MET A 420 -1.51 -16.59 7.36
N VAL A 421 -0.80 -15.66 8.00
CA VAL A 421 0.33 -16.03 8.89
C VAL A 421 -0.16 -16.71 10.16
N SER A 422 -1.35 -16.37 10.66
CA SER A 422 -1.94 -17.03 11.81
C SER A 422 -2.13 -18.53 11.54
N ASP A 423 -2.52 -18.90 10.32
CA ASP A 423 -2.65 -20.30 9.93
C ASP A 423 -1.30 -20.99 9.73
N PHE A 424 -0.29 -20.30 9.17
CA PHE A 424 1.07 -20.82 9.10
C PHE A 424 1.64 -21.14 10.48
N ILE A 425 1.43 -20.27 11.46
CA ILE A 425 1.89 -20.46 12.83
C ILE A 425 1.16 -21.64 13.48
N LYS A 426 -0.18 -21.69 13.39
CA LYS A 426 -0.96 -22.82 13.95
C LYS A 426 -0.50 -24.15 13.38
N ALA A 427 -0.31 -24.25 12.06
CA ALA A 427 0.10 -25.49 11.39
C ALA A 427 1.48 -25.97 11.84
N GLU A 428 2.43 -25.05 12.06
CA GLU A 428 3.78 -25.37 12.53
C GLU A 428 3.76 -25.96 13.95
N TRP A 429 3.06 -25.32 14.87
CA TRP A 429 3.00 -25.76 16.27
C TRP A 429 2.06 -26.93 16.53
N VAL A 430 1.18 -27.28 15.58
CA VAL A 430 0.44 -28.55 15.62
C VAL A 430 1.36 -29.71 15.30
N LYS A 431 2.25 -29.57 14.29
CA LYS A 431 3.23 -30.61 13.94
C LYS A 431 4.20 -30.89 15.07
N GLU A 432 4.81 -29.85 15.64
CA GLU A 432 5.76 -30.05 16.77
C GLU A 432 5.10 -30.71 17.99
N ARG A 433 3.80 -30.46 18.23
CA ARG A 433 3.06 -31.16 19.31
C ARG A 433 2.77 -32.62 19.02
N ALA A 434 2.72 -33.02 17.74
CA ALA A 434 2.56 -34.42 17.35
C ALA A 434 3.91 -35.13 17.49
N ASP A 435 4.98 -34.51 17.00
CA ASP A 435 6.34 -35.08 17.04
C ASP A 435 6.82 -35.29 18.49
N CYS A 436 6.51 -34.37 19.42
CA CYS A 436 6.83 -34.52 20.85
C CYS A 436 5.94 -35.52 21.63
N ARG A 437 4.96 -36.18 20.98
CA ARG A 437 4.17 -37.27 21.61
C ARG A 437 4.65 -38.66 21.19
N ASP A 438 5.50 -38.74 20.17
CA ASP A 438 6.07 -39.98 19.63
C ASP A 438 7.52 -40.21 20.13
N GLU A 439 8.05 -39.31 20.96
CA GLU A 439 9.25 -39.46 21.82
C GLU A 439 8.83 -39.62 23.29
#